data_AF-A0A932H3Y4-F1
#
_entry.id   AF-A0A932H3Y4-F1
#
_cell.length_a   1.000
_cell.length_b   1.000
_cell.length_c   1.000
_cell.angle_alpha   90.00
_cell.angle_beta   90.00
_cell.angle_gamma   90.00
#
_symmetry.space_group_name_H-M   'P 1'
#
loop_
_entity.id
_entity.type
_entity.pdbx_description
1 polymer ?
#
loop_
_entity_poly.entity_id
_entity_poly.type
_entity_poly.pdbx_seq_one_letter_code
_entity_poly.pdbx_strand_id
1 'polypeptide(L)'
;MKIDRVEIFGVAVPLIGEYKNAYLSKTVQKSAVVRITADGGVSGLGNIDPTPGYSKEQTADHLEVLRSKLAPLLVGMDATNVHAVLAKIEPAVKGFLDSKATIEMACVDLAARIAGMPVHAYLGGAVKERLLFNAWIGILPPDEAAKETLGWKKKGFRSAKIKVGGNTMAEIMLAATSSNVIDGLECVGPLKTADDIVTRKLDLSSGSLPLPGGPGLGVTLDDAKLAKYRLEVKAAA
;
A
#
# COMPACT_ATOMS: atom_id res chain seq x y z
N MET A 1 19.21 -15.31 11.50
CA MET A 1 18.45 -14.86 10.32
C MET A 1 18.96 -13.49 9.92
N LYS A 2 20.21 -13.42 9.43
CA LYS A 2 20.83 -12.15 9.07
C LYS A 2 20.36 -11.68 7.72
N ILE A 3 20.19 -10.38 7.53
CA ILE A 3 19.89 -9.78 6.23
C ILE A 3 21.08 -10.00 5.30
N ASP A 4 20.85 -10.74 4.23
CA ASP A 4 21.84 -11.01 3.17
C ASP A 4 21.79 -9.93 2.09
N ARG A 5 20.58 -9.58 1.63
CA ARG A 5 20.38 -8.56 0.60
C ARG A 5 19.13 -7.72 0.82
N VAL A 6 19.18 -6.50 0.29
CA VAL A 6 18.06 -5.56 0.26
C VAL A 6 17.90 -5.04 -1.16
N GLU A 7 16.74 -5.30 -1.75
CA GLU A 7 16.41 -4.93 -3.12
C GLU A 7 15.35 -3.81 -3.12
N ILE A 8 15.61 -2.75 -3.89
CA ILE A 8 14.75 -1.55 -3.93
C ILE A 8 14.25 -1.31 -5.35
N PHE A 9 12.96 -1.52 -5.56
CA PHE A 9 12.29 -1.37 -6.85
C PHE A 9 11.48 -0.08 -6.88
N GLY A 10 11.72 0.74 -7.90
CA GLY A 10 10.78 1.79 -8.28
C GLY A 10 9.78 1.19 -9.25
N VAL A 11 8.47 1.39 -9.03
CA VAL A 11 7.43 0.90 -9.94
C VAL A 11 6.44 2.00 -10.31
N ALA A 12 5.89 1.91 -11.51
CA ALA A 12 4.93 2.83 -12.11
C ALA A 12 3.77 2.04 -12.76
N VAL A 13 2.72 1.77 -11.99
CA VAL A 13 1.58 0.95 -12.43
C VAL A 13 0.47 1.87 -12.98
N PRO A 14 0.01 1.66 -14.23
CA PRO A 14 -1.11 2.40 -14.79
C PRO A 14 -2.39 2.21 -13.97
N LEU A 15 -3.15 3.28 -13.82
CA LEU A 15 -4.49 3.26 -13.24
C LEU A 15 -5.53 2.95 -14.32
N ILE A 16 -6.67 2.38 -13.93
CA ILE A 16 -7.77 2.02 -14.85
C ILE A 16 -8.39 3.27 -15.49
N GLY A 17 -8.27 4.43 -14.83
CA GLY A 17 -8.70 5.72 -15.33
C GLY A 17 -7.94 6.85 -14.67
N GLU A 18 -8.38 8.08 -14.92
CA GLU A 18 -7.87 9.24 -14.22
C GLU A 18 -8.45 9.32 -12.81
N TYR A 19 -7.59 9.48 -11.81
CA TYR A 19 -7.97 9.64 -10.41
C TYR A 19 -7.57 11.03 -9.91
N LYS A 20 -8.57 11.82 -9.55
CA LYS A 20 -8.41 13.16 -8.99
C LYS A 20 -8.60 13.15 -7.47
N ASN A 21 -7.68 13.80 -6.75
CA ASN A 21 -7.82 14.16 -5.35
C ASN A 21 -7.76 15.69 -5.19
N ALA A 22 -7.69 16.18 -3.95
CA ALA A 22 -7.66 17.62 -3.67
C ALA A 22 -6.41 18.34 -4.18
N TYR A 23 -5.31 17.61 -4.45
CA TYR A 23 -4.00 18.19 -4.78
C TYR A 23 -3.56 17.91 -6.21
N LEU A 24 -3.99 16.80 -6.81
CA LEU A 24 -3.53 16.36 -8.12
C LEU A 24 -4.52 15.44 -8.83
N SER A 25 -4.32 15.34 -10.14
CA SER A 25 -4.90 14.30 -10.97
C SER A 25 -3.80 13.36 -11.47
N LYS A 26 -4.02 12.05 -11.46
CA LYS A 26 -3.04 11.05 -11.91
C LYS A 26 -3.67 9.89 -12.66
N THR A 27 -2.90 9.35 -13.60
CA THR A 27 -3.22 8.14 -14.37
C THR A 27 -2.25 6.98 -14.09
N VAL A 28 -1.24 7.21 -13.24
CA VAL A 28 -0.21 6.22 -12.87
C VAL A 28 0.03 6.29 -11.37
N GLN A 29 0.16 5.14 -10.72
CA GLN A 29 0.65 5.02 -9.34
C GLN A 29 2.15 4.77 -9.37
N LYS A 30 2.93 5.67 -8.78
CA LYS A 30 4.38 5.50 -8.57
C LYS A 30 4.64 5.05 -7.15
N SER A 31 5.49 4.04 -6.98
CA SER A 31 5.73 3.40 -5.69
C SER A 31 7.19 3.00 -5.52
N ALA A 32 7.63 2.89 -4.28
CA ALA A 32 8.90 2.28 -3.90
C ALA A 32 8.62 0.98 -3.13
N VAL A 33 9.10 -0.14 -3.67
CA VAL A 33 8.91 -1.49 -3.13
C VAL A 33 10.25 -1.98 -2.61
N VAL A 34 10.25 -2.54 -1.41
CA VAL A 34 11.43 -3.10 -0.74
C VAL A 34 11.26 -4.59 -0.56
N ARG A 35 12.29 -5.35 -0.94
CA ARG A 35 12.42 -6.78 -0.63
C ARG A 35 13.67 -6.98 0.19
N ILE A 36 13.53 -7.41 1.44
CA ILE A 36 14.65 -7.78 2.31
C ILE A 36 14.73 -9.30 2.30
N THR A 37 15.91 -9.87 2.08
CA THR A 37 16.12 -11.33 2.12
C THR A 37 17.16 -11.69 3.14
N ALA A 38 16.86 -12.69 3.97
CA ALA A 38 17.78 -13.25 4.93
C ALA A 38 18.71 -14.31 4.32
N ASP A 39 19.80 -14.62 5.02
CA ASP A 39 20.76 -15.71 4.75
C ASP A 39 20.11 -17.08 4.47
N GLY A 40 18.96 -17.37 5.07
CA GLY A 40 18.15 -18.56 4.78
C GLY A 40 17.27 -18.48 3.52
N GLY A 41 17.42 -17.44 2.70
CA GLY A 41 16.67 -17.25 1.45
C GLY A 41 15.24 -16.72 1.59
N VAL A 42 14.71 -16.62 2.82
CA VAL A 42 13.37 -16.08 3.10
C VAL A 42 13.37 -14.56 2.92
N SER A 43 12.39 -14.05 2.16
CA SER A 43 12.24 -12.62 1.90
C SER A 43 10.95 -12.06 2.51
N GLY A 44 11.00 -10.81 2.97
CA GLY A 44 9.82 -10.03 3.34
C GLY A 44 9.73 -8.72 2.55
N LEU A 45 8.52 -8.18 2.50
CA LEU A 45 8.11 -7.14 1.56
C LEU A 45 7.58 -5.87 2.26
N GLY A 46 7.97 -4.71 1.74
CA GLY A 46 7.44 -3.40 2.11
C GLY A 46 7.09 -2.58 0.87
N ASN A 47 6.11 -1.68 0.99
CA ASN A 47 5.70 -0.78 -0.09
C ASN A 47 5.44 0.64 0.41
N ILE A 48 5.73 1.64 -0.43
CA ILE A 48 5.37 3.04 -0.21
C ILE A 48 4.74 3.62 -1.47
N ASP A 49 3.63 4.35 -1.30
CA ASP A 49 2.90 5.05 -2.35
C ASP A 49 2.80 6.57 -2.05
N PRO A 50 3.91 7.34 -2.13
CA PRO A 50 3.91 8.75 -1.76
C PRO A 50 2.90 9.54 -2.58
N THR A 51 2.15 10.44 -1.93
CA THR A 51 1.15 11.27 -2.59
C THR A 51 1.42 12.75 -2.32
N PRO A 52 1.69 13.55 -3.37
CA PRO A 52 1.86 15.00 -3.22
C PRO A 52 0.73 15.67 -2.43
N GLY A 53 1.10 16.56 -1.51
CA GLY A 53 0.17 17.22 -0.58
C GLY A 53 -0.07 16.47 0.74
N TYR A 54 0.21 15.17 0.78
CA TYR A 54 0.15 14.35 2.01
C TYR A 54 1.54 13.89 2.46
N SER A 55 2.32 13.34 1.54
CA SER A 55 3.71 12.93 1.78
C SER A 55 4.65 14.12 1.65
N LYS A 56 5.68 14.17 2.51
CA LYS A 56 6.72 15.20 2.44
C LYS A 56 7.67 14.94 1.27
N GLU A 57 8.05 13.69 1.09
CA GLU A 57 8.98 13.25 0.06
C GLU A 57 8.25 12.60 -1.14
N GLN A 58 8.89 12.61 -2.31
CA GLN A 58 8.40 11.99 -3.54
C GLN A 58 8.98 10.59 -3.71
N THR A 59 8.40 9.78 -4.60
CA THR A 59 8.90 8.42 -4.89
C THR A 59 10.39 8.40 -5.26
N ALA A 60 10.87 9.40 -6.01
CA ALA A 60 12.28 9.50 -6.38
C ALA A 60 13.19 9.67 -5.15
N ASP A 61 12.81 10.56 -4.23
CA ASP A 61 13.54 10.83 -2.99
C ASP A 61 13.61 9.57 -2.11
N HIS A 62 12.51 8.82 -2.01
CA HIS A 62 12.49 7.55 -1.29
C HIS A 62 13.40 6.51 -1.92
N LEU A 63 13.40 6.38 -3.25
CA LEU A 63 14.28 5.44 -3.95
C LEU A 63 15.75 5.79 -3.73
N GLU A 64 16.10 7.08 -3.76
CA GLU A 64 17.45 7.54 -3.49
C GLU A 64 17.88 7.25 -2.05
N VAL A 65 17.08 7.65 -1.05
CA VAL A 65 17.45 7.47 0.36
C VAL A 65 17.53 5.99 0.74
N LEU A 66 16.59 5.18 0.23
CA LEU A 66 16.56 3.74 0.50
C LEU A 66 17.82 3.08 -0.06
N ARG A 67 18.21 3.40 -1.30
CA ARG A 67 19.38 2.80 -1.94
C ARG A 67 20.70 3.30 -1.36
N SER A 68 20.83 4.61 -1.16
CA SER A 68 22.13 5.23 -0.87
C SER A 68 22.45 5.33 0.63
N LYS A 69 21.42 5.39 1.49
CA LYS A 69 21.61 5.63 2.93
C LYS A 69 21.12 4.48 3.80
N LEU A 70 19.93 3.93 3.53
CA LEU A 70 19.29 3.00 4.47
C LEU A 70 19.64 1.54 4.19
N ALA A 71 19.48 1.04 2.96
CA ALA A 71 19.75 -0.35 2.61
C ALA A 71 21.17 -0.84 2.99
N PRO A 72 22.26 -0.06 2.79
CA PRO A 72 23.60 -0.48 3.18
C PRO A 72 23.77 -0.74 4.68
N LEU A 73 22.96 -0.09 5.53
CA LEU A 73 23.05 -0.24 6.99
C LEU A 73 22.41 -1.54 7.49
N LEU A 74 21.57 -2.17 6.66
CA LEU A 74 20.75 -3.33 7.04
C LEU A 74 21.49 -4.65 6.86
N VAL A 75 22.40 -4.75 5.90
CA VAL A 75 23.10 -6.00 5.59
C VAL A 75 23.87 -6.49 6.82
N GLY A 76 23.69 -7.77 7.16
CA GLY A 76 24.27 -8.42 8.34
C GLY A 76 23.48 -8.23 9.64
N MET A 77 22.48 -7.35 9.68
CA MET A 77 21.59 -7.21 10.85
C MET A 77 20.65 -8.42 10.98
N ASP A 78 20.19 -8.73 12.19
CA ASP A 78 19.12 -9.71 12.39
C ASP A 78 17.77 -9.11 11.99
N ALA A 79 17.18 -9.66 10.93
CA ALA A 79 15.92 -9.18 10.37
C ALA A 79 14.71 -9.39 11.30
N THR A 80 14.82 -10.32 12.26
CA THR A 80 13.73 -10.62 13.21
C THR A 80 13.70 -9.64 14.40
N ASN A 81 14.80 -8.91 14.65
CA ASN A 81 14.84 -7.85 15.65
C ASN A 81 14.51 -6.49 15.02
N VAL A 82 13.23 -6.30 14.70
CA VAL A 82 12.70 -5.09 14.04
C VAL A 82 13.10 -3.82 14.79
N HIS A 83 13.07 -3.82 16.13
CA HIS A 83 13.45 -2.67 16.94
C HIS A 83 14.93 -2.33 16.82
N ALA A 84 15.83 -3.32 16.74
CA ALA A 84 17.24 -3.07 16.49
C ALA A 84 17.48 -2.49 15.09
N VAL A 85 16.75 -2.99 14.08
CA VAL A 85 16.76 -2.42 12.71
C VAL A 85 16.32 -0.96 12.74
N LEU A 86 15.19 -0.65 13.37
CA LEU A 86 14.69 0.71 13.49
C LEU A 86 15.67 1.62 14.24
N ALA A 87 16.19 1.18 15.39
CA ALA A 87 17.17 1.94 16.17
C ALA A 87 18.45 2.26 15.37
N LYS A 88 18.83 1.39 14.42
CA LYS A 88 19.97 1.61 13.54
C LYS A 88 19.69 2.64 12.45
N ILE A 89 18.51 2.61 11.83
CA ILE A 89 18.18 3.49 10.69
C ILE A 89 17.61 4.84 11.10
N GLU A 90 16.96 4.94 12.27
CA GLU A 90 16.34 6.16 12.76
C GLU A 90 17.30 7.37 12.77
N PRO A 91 18.52 7.27 13.33
CA PRO A 91 19.47 8.38 13.35
C PRO A 91 20.19 8.61 12.00
N ALA A 92 20.12 7.67 11.06
CA ALA A 92 20.88 7.75 9.81
C ALA A 92 20.37 8.84 8.87
N VAL A 93 19.06 9.12 8.90
CA VAL A 93 18.42 10.17 8.10
C VAL A 93 17.28 10.79 8.90
N LYS A 94 17.25 12.13 8.97
CA LYS A 94 16.14 12.90 9.56
C LYS A 94 14.95 12.90 8.61
N GLY A 95 13.74 12.64 9.12
CA GLY A 95 12.53 12.54 8.28
C GLY A 95 12.42 11.18 7.61
N PHE A 96 11.89 11.14 6.38
CA PHE A 96 11.71 9.93 5.57
C PHE A 96 11.01 8.79 6.34
N LEU A 97 9.96 9.13 7.08
CA LEU A 97 9.22 8.18 7.92
C LEU A 97 8.65 7.04 7.07
N ASP A 98 8.18 7.33 5.85
CA ASP A 98 7.68 6.31 4.94
C ASP A 98 8.77 5.29 4.54
N SER A 99 10.01 5.75 4.34
CA SER A 99 11.17 4.86 4.07
C SER A 99 11.52 3.98 5.26
N LYS A 100 11.34 4.47 6.49
CA LYS A 100 11.59 3.69 7.70
C LYS A 100 10.46 2.67 7.91
N ALA A 101 9.22 3.09 7.72
CA ALA A 101 8.04 2.23 7.79
C ALA A 101 8.08 1.10 6.75
N THR A 102 8.57 1.34 5.53
CA THR A 102 8.67 0.25 4.53
C THR A 102 9.70 -0.81 4.89
N ILE A 103 10.81 -0.40 5.53
CA ILE A 103 11.81 -1.35 6.05
C ILE A 103 11.21 -2.14 7.21
N GLU A 104 10.50 -1.47 8.13
CA GLU A 104 9.77 -2.14 9.22
C GLU A 104 8.78 -3.19 8.68
N MET A 105 7.94 -2.81 7.71
CA MET A 105 6.98 -3.70 7.07
C MET A 105 7.67 -4.93 6.47
N ALA A 106 8.78 -4.73 5.75
CA ALA A 106 9.54 -5.83 5.16
C ALA A 106 10.15 -6.76 6.24
N CYS A 107 10.65 -6.22 7.34
CA CYS A 107 11.17 -7.03 8.46
C CYS A 107 10.05 -7.80 9.18
N VAL A 108 8.88 -7.20 9.40
CA VAL A 108 7.71 -7.87 10.01
C VAL A 108 7.18 -8.99 9.12
N ASP A 109 7.04 -8.73 7.80
CA ASP A 109 6.65 -9.78 6.83
C ASP A 109 7.64 -10.93 6.83
N LEU A 110 8.95 -10.62 6.80
CA LEU A 110 10.02 -11.62 6.84
C LEU A 110 9.97 -12.44 8.15
N ALA A 111 9.84 -11.79 9.31
CA ALA A 111 9.79 -12.46 10.60
C ALA A 111 8.57 -13.41 10.69
N ALA A 112 7.41 -12.95 10.23
CA ALA A 112 6.20 -13.78 10.17
C ALA A 112 6.39 -14.99 9.23
N ARG A 113 7.03 -14.81 8.07
CA ARG A 113 7.34 -15.91 7.13
C ARG A 113 8.30 -16.93 7.73
N ILE A 114 9.34 -16.48 8.43
CA ILE A 114 10.29 -17.37 9.13
C ILE A 114 9.55 -18.18 10.21
N ALA A 115 8.63 -17.54 10.92
CA ALA A 115 7.78 -18.20 11.92
C ALA A 115 6.71 -19.13 11.31
N GLY A 116 6.55 -19.15 9.98
CA GLY A 116 5.50 -19.91 9.30
C GLY A 116 4.09 -19.37 9.59
N MET A 117 3.97 -18.11 9.99
CA MET A 117 2.71 -17.48 10.41
C MET A 117 2.25 -16.40 9.42
N PRO A 118 0.93 -16.19 9.26
CA PRO A 118 0.43 -14.96 8.66
C PRO A 118 0.74 -13.77 9.59
N VAL A 119 0.95 -12.58 9.03
CA VAL A 119 1.33 -11.38 9.81
C VAL A 119 0.34 -11.07 10.92
N HIS A 120 -0.97 -11.23 10.69
CA HIS A 120 -1.96 -10.98 11.75
C HIS A 120 -1.81 -11.92 12.96
N ALA A 121 -1.36 -13.16 12.75
CA ALA A 121 -1.10 -14.10 13.85
C ALA A 121 0.20 -13.74 14.57
N TYR A 122 1.24 -13.36 13.81
CA TYR A 122 2.49 -12.84 14.35
C TYR A 122 2.29 -11.60 15.23
N LEU A 123 1.35 -10.71 14.87
CA LEU A 123 1.00 -9.51 15.63
C LEU A 123 0.06 -9.73 16.82
N GLY A 124 -0.20 -10.98 17.21
CA GLY A 124 -1.01 -11.32 18.40
C GLY A 124 -2.40 -11.86 18.10
N GLY A 125 -2.74 -12.09 16.83
CA GLY A 125 -3.97 -12.76 16.42
C GLY A 125 -5.02 -11.83 15.83
N ALA A 126 -5.83 -12.37 14.94
CA ALA A 126 -6.94 -11.65 14.34
C ALA A 126 -8.18 -11.71 15.23
N VAL A 127 -8.85 -10.56 15.40
CA VAL A 127 -10.18 -10.46 16.04
C VAL A 127 -11.33 -10.39 15.04
N LYS A 128 -11.01 -10.45 13.74
CA LYS A 128 -11.95 -10.48 12.61
C LYS A 128 -11.46 -11.47 11.58
N GLU A 129 -12.34 -12.31 11.06
CA GLU A 129 -11.98 -13.28 10.00
C GLU A 129 -12.10 -12.70 8.58
N ARG A 130 -12.83 -11.58 8.45
CA ARG A 130 -13.12 -10.92 7.18
C ARG A 130 -13.11 -9.41 7.35
N LEU A 131 -12.54 -8.72 6.37
CA LEU A 131 -12.59 -7.27 6.29
C LEU A 131 -13.61 -6.83 5.23
N LEU A 132 -14.32 -5.75 5.52
CA LEU A 132 -15.25 -5.07 4.62
C LEU A 132 -14.58 -3.80 4.10
N PHE A 133 -14.71 -3.57 2.79
CA PHE A 133 -14.13 -2.44 2.10
C PHE A 133 -15.23 -1.52 1.58
N ASN A 134 -14.96 -0.21 1.60
CA ASN A 134 -15.85 0.76 0.98
C ASN A 134 -15.60 0.88 -0.52
N ALA A 135 -16.65 1.24 -1.25
CA ALA A 135 -16.51 1.71 -2.63
C ALA A 135 -15.82 3.08 -2.64
N TRP A 136 -15.02 3.34 -3.67
CA TRP A 136 -14.42 4.65 -3.89
C TRP A 136 -15.21 5.38 -4.98
N ILE A 137 -15.81 6.51 -4.64
CA ILE A 137 -16.53 7.39 -5.59
C ILE A 137 -15.72 8.68 -5.72
N GLY A 138 -15.41 9.06 -6.96
CA GLY A 138 -14.68 10.28 -7.27
C GLY A 138 -15.47 11.55 -6.97
N ILE A 139 -14.88 12.71 -7.30
CA ILE A 139 -15.61 13.98 -7.28
C ILE A 139 -16.51 14.00 -8.53
N LEU A 140 -17.81 13.82 -8.33
CA LEU A 140 -18.82 13.69 -9.40
C LEU A 140 -20.06 14.53 -9.07
N PRO A 141 -20.88 14.90 -10.08
CA PRO A 141 -22.23 15.41 -9.83
C PRO A 141 -23.06 14.44 -8.96
N PRO A 142 -23.98 14.94 -8.11
CA PRO A 142 -24.75 14.09 -7.17
C PRO A 142 -25.46 12.89 -7.82
N ASP A 143 -26.09 13.08 -8.98
CA ASP A 143 -26.81 12.01 -9.69
C ASP A 143 -25.86 10.92 -10.22
N GLU A 144 -24.68 11.31 -10.68
CA GLU A 144 -23.63 10.39 -11.13
C GLU A 144 -23.03 9.62 -9.95
N ALA A 145 -22.75 10.31 -8.84
CA ALA A 145 -22.28 9.67 -7.61
C ALA A 145 -23.29 8.66 -7.05
N ALA A 146 -24.60 8.99 -7.10
CA ALA A 146 -25.67 8.08 -6.69
C ALA A 146 -25.75 6.84 -7.61
N LYS A 147 -25.70 7.06 -8.93
CA LYS A 147 -25.69 5.97 -9.92
C LYS A 147 -24.48 5.04 -9.74
N GLU A 148 -23.30 5.60 -9.53
CA GLU A 148 -22.08 4.82 -9.31
C GLU A 148 -22.17 4.02 -8.00
N THR A 149 -22.65 4.65 -6.92
CA THR A 149 -22.87 4.00 -5.61
C THR A 149 -23.81 2.80 -5.73
N LEU A 150 -24.92 2.93 -6.49
CA LEU A 150 -25.83 1.81 -6.75
C LEU A 150 -25.16 0.68 -7.54
N GLY A 151 -24.25 1.02 -8.46
CA GLY A 151 -23.42 0.04 -9.17
C GLY A 151 -22.52 -0.75 -8.21
N TRP A 152 -21.87 -0.08 -7.27
CA TRP A 152 -21.05 -0.74 -6.25
C TRP A 152 -21.88 -1.58 -5.27
N LYS A 153 -23.06 -1.11 -4.88
CA LYS A 153 -24.00 -1.88 -4.05
C LYS A 153 -24.39 -3.21 -4.71
N LYS A 154 -24.65 -3.21 -6.03
CA LYS A 154 -24.92 -4.45 -6.80
C LYS A 154 -23.75 -5.43 -6.79
N LYS A 155 -22.52 -4.94 -6.62
CA LYS A 155 -21.29 -5.76 -6.50
C LYS A 155 -21.04 -6.28 -5.07
N GLY A 156 -21.85 -5.89 -4.08
CA GLY A 156 -21.74 -6.38 -2.70
C GLY A 156 -21.10 -5.40 -1.70
N PHE A 157 -20.67 -4.21 -2.15
CA PHE A 157 -20.14 -3.17 -1.27
C PHE A 157 -21.23 -2.67 -0.33
N ARG A 158 -20.89 -2.55 0.96
CA ARG A 158 -21.82 -2.14 2.03
C ARG A 158 -21.69 -0.66 2.42
N SER A 159 -20.62 0.00 2.00
CA SER A 159 -20.36 1.42 2.23
C SER A 159 -19.65 2.03 1.03
N ALA A 160 -19.68 3.36 0.93
CA ALA A 160 -18.99 4.11 -0.11
C ALA A 160 -18.34 5.36 0.50
N LYS A 161 -17.12 5.69 0.07
CA LYS A 161 -16.46 6.97 0.34
C LYS A 161 -16.61 7.84 -0.88
N ILE A 162 -17.43 8.87 -0.73
CA ILE A 162 -17.66 9.88 -1.75
C ILE A 162 -16.65 11.01 -1.53
N LYS A 163 -15.85 11.31 -2.56
CA LYS A 163 -14.94 12.44 -2.53
C LYS A 163 -15.71 13.70 -2.84
N VAL A 164 -15.76 14.58 -1.85
CA VAL A 164 -16.43 15.87 -1.92
C VAL A 164 -15.46 16.96 -2.36
N GLY A 165 -15.90 17.83 -3.28
CA GLY A 165 -15.16 19.02 -3.75
C GLY A 165 -15.71 20.30 -3.14
N GLY A 166 -15.32 21.51 -3.59
CA GLY A 166 -15.78 22.79 -3.03
C GLY A 166 -17.31 23.03 -2.94
N ASN A 167 -18.12 22.12 -3.48
CA ASN A 167 -19.58 22.03 -3.29
C ASN A 167 -19.98 21.18 -2.06
N THR A 168 -19.07 20.95 -1.12
CA THR A 168 -19.18 20.07 0.08
C THR A 168 -20.53 20.13 0.79
N MET A 169 -21.18 21.29 0.84
CA MET A 169 -22.47 21.46 1.51
C MET A 169 -23.62 20.69 0.85
N ALA A 170 -23.68 20.60 -0.48
CA ALA A 170 -24.74 19.84 -1.16
C ALA A 170 -24.60 18.33 -0.90
N GLU A 171 -23.37 17.84 -0.83
CA GLU A 171 -23.06 16.44 -0.58
C GLU A 171 -23.27 16.06 0.89
N ILE A 172 -22.95 16.95 1.85
CA ILE A 172 -23.31 16.79 3.26
C ILE A 172 -24.83 16.70 3.43
N MET A 173 -25.58 17.58 2.77
CA MET A 173 -27.05 17.58 2.83
C MET A 173 -27.63 16.27 2.29
N LEU A 174 -27.09 15.74 1.18
CA LEU A 174 -27.51 14.45 0.61
C LEU A 174 -27.11 13.27 1.52
N ALA A 175 -25.88 13.25 2.03
CA ALA A 175 -25.40 12.19 2.93
C ALA A 175 -26.21 12.14 4.24
N ALA A 176 -26.62 13.28 4.78
CA ALA A 176 -27.47 13.39 5.97
C ALA A 176 -28.87 12.77 5.78
N THR A 177 -29.32 12.54 4.54
CA THR A 177 -30.62 11.90 4.27
C THR A 177 -30.59 10.36 4.27
N SER A 178 -29.41 9.74 4.45
CA SER A 178 -29.25 8.28 4.36
C SER A 178 -28.70 7.67 5.63
N SER A 179 -29.44 6.71 6.21
CA SER A 179 -28.96 5.90 7.34
C SER A 179 -27.86 4.89 6.96
N ASN A 180 -27.48 4.81 5.69
CA ASN A 180 -26.45 3.89 5.19
C ASN A 180 -25.03 4.50 5.17
N VAL A 181 -24.84 5.69 5.75
CA VAL A 181 -23.51 6.27 5.93
C VAL A 181 -22.89 5.65 7.19
N ILE A 182 -22.04 4.64 7.00
CA ILE A 182 -21.36 3.88 8.06
C ILE A 182 -19.84 4.01 7.94
N ASP A 183 -19.14 3.72 9.04
CA ASP A 183 -17.67 3.62 9.07
C ASP A 183 -17.19 2.44 8.20
N GLY A 184 -16.65 2.77 7.02
CA GLY A 184 -16.02 1.82 6.11
C GLY A 184 -14.50 1.92 6.14
N LEU A 185 -13.81 0.78 6.08
CA LEU A 185 -12.36 0.76 5.88
C LEU A 185 -12.05 1.21 4.44
N GLU A 186 -11.11 2.15 4.29
CA GLU A 186 -10.79 2.70 2.96
C GLU A 186 -10.12 1.66 2.06
N CYS A 187 -10.64 1.49 0.84
CA CYS A 187 -9.98 0.70 -0.20
C CYS A 187 -9.23 1.61 -1.20
N VAL A 188 -7.90 1.54 -1.18
CA VAL A 188 -7.01 2.16 -2.17
C VAL A 188 -6.12 1.09 -2.79
N GLY A 189 -5.85 1.16 -4.09
CA GLY A 189 -4.91 0.26 -4.77
C GLY A 189 -5.58 -0.72 -5.73
N PRO A 190 -5.96 -1.95 -5.32
CA PRO A 190 -6.30 -3.04 -6.25
C PRO A 190 -7.45 -2.73 -7.22
N LEU A 191 -8.42 -1.93 -6.80
CA LEU A 191 -9.55 -1.50 -7.64
C LEU A 191 -9.23 -0.30 -8.54
N LYS A 192 -8.10 0.36 -8.32
CA LYS A 192 -7.68 1.56 -9.06
C LYS A 192 -6.62 1.25 -10.12
N THR A 193 -5.77 0.26 -9.87
CA THR A 193 -4.67 -0.12 -10.78
C THR A 193 -5.15 -1.11 -11.85
N ALA A 194 -4.65 -0.91 -13.08
CA ALA A 194 -4.96 -1.79 -14.21
C ALA A 194 -4.31 -3.17 -14.08
N ASP A 195 -3.22 -3.27 -13.32
CA ASP A 195 -2.50 -4.52 -12.99
C ASP A 195 -2.04 -4.44 -11.52
N ASP A 196 -1.26 -5.42 -11.08
CA ASP A 196 -0.63 -5.51 -9.76
C ASP A 196 0.79 -6.07 -9.91
N ILE A 197 1.69 -5.80 -8.95
CA ILE A 197 3.08 -6.28 -8.98
C ILE A 197 3.27 -7.65 -8.29
N VAL A 198 2.18 -8.22 -7.76
CA VAL A 198 2.15 -9.56 -7.18
C VAL A 198 1.64 -10.60 -8.18
N THR A 199 2.02 -11.85 -7.95
CA THR A 199 1.64 -13.04 -8.74
C THR A 199 0.13 -13.26 -8.80
N ARG A 200 -0.59 -12.97 -7.71
CA ARG A 200 -2.06 -13.03 -7.63
C ARG A 200 -2.61 -11.70 -7.11
N LYS A 201 -3.35 -10.99 -7.96
CA LYS A 201 -4.07 -9.77 -7.59
C LYS A 201 -5.12 -10.09 -6.53
N LEU A 202 -5.22 -9.25 -5.51
CA LEU A 202 -6.26 -9.37 -4.47
C LEU A 202 -7.63 -9.10 -5.09
N ASP A 203 -8.57 -10.03 -4.89
CA ASP A 203 -9.94 -9.89 -5.38
C ASP A 203 -10.83 -9.22 -4.32
N LEU A 204 -11.09 -7.92 -4.55
CA LEU A 204 -11.99 -7.10 -3.75
C LEU A 204 -13.32 -6.85 -4.44
N SER A 205 -13.65 -7.60 -5.49
CA SER A 205 -14.85 -7.36 -6.32
C SER A 205 -16.17 -7.44 -5.55
N SER A 206 -16.19 -8.19 -4.45
CA SER A 206 -17.35 -8.35 -3.56
C SER A 206 -17.45 -7.30 -2.44
N GLY A 207 -16.48 -6.37 -2.34
CA GLY A 207 -16.37 -5.43 -1.21
C GLY A 207 -15.97 -6.11 0.10
N SER A 208 -15.49 -7.35 0.05
CA SER A 208 -14.98 -8.09 1.22
C SER A 208 -13.83 -9.00 0.84
N LEU A 209 -12.94 -9.26 1.80
CA LEU A 209 -11.81 -10.19 1.64
C LEU A 209 -11.64 -11.01 2.93
N PRO A 210 -11.56 -12.36 2.84
CA PRO A 210 -11.13 -13.17 3.99
C PRO A 210 -9.66 -12.87 4.33
N LEU A 211 -9.27 -13.07 5.59
CA LEU A 211 -7.85 -12.93 5.93
C LEU A 211 -6.99 -13.94 5.16
N PRO A 212 -5.82 -13.53 4.61
CA PRO A 212 -4.88 -14.47 4.02
C PRO A 212 -4.33 -15.44 5.08
N GLY A 213 -4.43 -16.74 4.82
CA GLY A 213 -3.91 -17.78 5.72
C GLY A 213 -2.46 -18.20 5.47
N GLY A 214 -1.84 -17.69 4.40
CA GLY A 214 -0.46 -18.02 4.04
C GLY A 214 0.58 -17.24 4.87
N PRO A 215 1.84 -17.69 4.92
CA PRO A 215 2.89 -17.00 5.67
C PRO A 215 3.10 -15.54 5.24
N GLY A 216 3.44 -14.68 6.19
CA GLY A 216 3.68 -13.27 5.92
C GLY A 216 2.40 -12.49 5.57
N LEU A 217 2.52 -11.56 4.63
CA LEU A 217 1.41 -10.79 4.06
C LEU A 217 0.49 -11.62 3.15
N GLY A 218 0.83 -12.90 2.90
CA GLY A 218 0.05 -13.78 2.03
C GLY A 218 0.13 -13.44 0.54
N VAL A 219 1.17 -12.69 0.12
CA VAL A 219 1.43 -12.31 -1.28
C VAL A 219 2.87 -12.61 -1.70
N THR A 220 3.09 -12.77 -3.01
CA THR A 220 4.42 -12.98 -3.61
C THR A 220 4.59 -12.04 -4.79
N LEU A 221 5.71 -11.32 -4.85
CA LEU A 221 6.05 -10.43 -5.97
C LEU A 221 6.25 -11.23 -7.27
N ASP A 222 5.86 -10.62 -8.38
CA ASP A 222 6.09 -11.13 -9.73
C ASP A 222 7.26 -10.35 -10.37
N ASP A 223 8.41 -11.02 -10.53
CA ASP A 223 9.63 -10.37 -11.03
C ASP A 223 9.48 -9.86 -12.47
N ALA A 224 8.68 -10.53 -13.31
CA ALA A 224 8.41 -10.07 -14.66
C ALA A 224 7.59 -8.78 -14.64
N LYS A 225 6.64 -8.66 -13.71
CA LYS A 225 5.87 -7.43 -13.54
C LYS A 225 6.67 -6.30 -12.91
N LEU A 226 7.57 -6.60 -11.96
CA LEU A 226 8.51 -5.61 -11.43
C LEU A 226 9.38 -5.03 -12.55
N ALA A 227 9.86 -5.88 -13.46
CA ALA A 227 10.61 -5.42 -14.63
C ALA A 227 9.74 -4.60 -15.59
N LYS A 228 8.53 -5.08 -15.90
CA LYS A 228 7.55 -4.40 -16.78
C LYS A 228 7.19 -3.00 -16.28
N TYR A 229 6.97 -2.85 -14.99
CA TYR A 229 6.52 -1.59 -14.38
C TYR A 229 7.65 -0.76 -13.80
N ARG A 230 8.91 -1.06 -14.12
CA ARG A 230 10.06 -0.38 -13.54
C ARG A 230 9.99 1.14 -13.77
N LEU A 231 10.10 1.90 -12.69
CA LEU A 231 10.23 3.35 -12.71
C LEU A 231 11.69 3.73 -12.93
N GLU A 232 11.97 4.39 -14.06
CA GLU A 232 13.26 5.04 -14.29
C GLU A 232 13.28 6.40 -13.59
N VAL A 233 14.12 6.52 -12.56
CA VAL A 233 14.43 7.81 -11.96
C VAL A 233 15.71 8.30 -12.63
N LYS A 234 15.63 9.37 -13.42
CA LYS A 234 16.84 10.06 -13.89
C LYS A 234 17.57 10.57 -12.65
N ALA A 235 18.86 10.23 -12.53
CA ALA A 235 19.70 10.81 -11.48
C ALA A 235 19.62 12.34 -11.60
N ALA A 236 19.40 13.03 -10.48
CA ALA A 236 19.53 14.48 -10.45
C ALA A 236 20.96 14.81 -10.90
N ALA A 237 21.06 15.64 -11.95
CA ALA A 237 22.33 16.14 -12.47
C ALA A 237 22.96 17.15 -11.50
#